data_AF-A0A4Y9YGL0-F1
#
_entry.id   AF-A0A4Y9YGL0-F1
#
_cell.length_a   1.000
_cell.length_b   1.000
_cell.length_c   1.000
_cell.angle_alpha   90.00
_cell.angle_beta   90.00
_cell.angle_gamma   90.00
#
_symmetry.space_group_name_H-M   'P 1'
#
loop_
_entity.id
_entity.type
_entity.pdbx_description
1 polymer ?
#
loop_
_entity_poly.entity_id
_entity_poly.type
_entity_poly.pdbx_seq_one_letter_code
_entity_poly.pdbx_strand_id
1 'polypeptide(L)'
;MVWRDARRRFYWSVRAKVAWSAAMAELAEASPESTEEYRSTLLMRLRSLEDFSDRRVMSKALEALDLTATLAQLKADHLMRRMLALAHEDRKTSIDGLVRLVDSLADDEKATLITALQNAGRSPGPPSYSNISASS
;
A
#
# COMPACT_ATOMS: atom_id res chain seq x y z
N MET A 1 -28.48 2.09 29.10
CA MET A 1 -27.05 2.33 29.44
C MET A 1 -26.95 2.32 30.96
N VAL A 2 -26.15 1.43 31.57
CA VAL A 2 -26.01 1.37 33.03
C VAL A 2 -24.84 2.25 33.45
N TRP A 3 -25.10 3.28 34.28
CA TRP A 3 -24.09 4.24 34.74
C TRP A 3 -22.83 3.58 35.33
N ARG A 4 -23.02 2.49 36.09
CA ARG A 4 -21.93 1.72 36.71
C ARG A 4 -20.89 1.19 35.73
N ASP A 5 -21.28 0.89 34.49
CA ASP A 5 -20.38 0.36 33.45
C ASP A 5 -19.86 1.44 32.49
N ALA A 6 -20.33 2.69 32.63
CA ALA A 6 -20.04 3.75 31.67
C ALA A 6 -18.54 3.97 31.51
N ARG A 7 -17.79 4.12 32.62
CA ARG A 7 -16.33 4.36 32.59
C ARG A 7 -15.58 3.31 31.77
N ARG A 8 -15.85 2.02 32.00
CA ARG A 8 -15.18 0.91 31.31
C ARG A 8 -15.52 0.91 29.81
N ARG A 9 -16.78 1.18 29.46
CA ARG A 9 -17.21 1.26 28.05
C ARG A 9 -16.57 2.44 27.33
N PHE A 10 -16.52 3.61 27.97
CA PHE A 10 -15.86 4.79 27.43
C PHE A 10 -14.37 4.56 27.22
N TYR A 11 -13.69 3.96 28.21
CA TYR A 11 -12.27 3.62 28.10
C TYR A 11 -11.97 2.82 26.82
N TRP A 12 -12.66 1.69 26.60
CA TRP A 12 -12.42 0.86 25.43
C TRP A 12 -12.87 1.54 24.12
N SER A 13 -13.95 2.30 24.16
CA SER A 13 -14.43 3.04 22.97
C SER A 13 -13.45 4.11 22.53
N VAL A 14 -12.91 4.90 23.48
CA VAL A 14 -11.92 5.94 23.19
C VAL A 14 -10.62 5.31 22.73
N ARG A 15 -10.14 4.27 23.42
CA ARG A 15 -8.92 3.56 23.03
C ARG A 15 -9.00 3.00 21.62
N ALA A 16 -10.13 2.38 21.26
CA ALA A 16 -10.37 1.88 19.90
C ALA A 16 -10.39 3.00 18.85
N LYS A 17 -11.03 4.15 19.16
CA LYS A 17 -11.04 5.31 18.27
C LYS A 17 -9.66 5.91 18.06
N VAL A 18 -8.85 6.01 19.11
CA VAL A 18 -7.48 6.53 19.02
C VAL A 18 -6.61 5.61 18.18
N ALA A 19 -6.64 4.29 18.44
CA ALA A 19 -5.89 3.32 17.65
C ALA A 19 -6.28 3.34 16.16
N TRP A 20 -7.58 3.45 15.88
CA TRP A 20 -8.09 3.60 14.51
C TRP A 20 -7.57 4.88 13.85
N SER A 21 -7.68 6.02 14.54
CA SER A 21 -7.23 7.31 14.02
C SER A 21 -5.73 7.31 13.74
N ALA A 22 -4.92 6.69 14.60
CA ALA A 22 -3.48 6.58 14.39
C ALA A 22 -3.15 5.75 13.15
N ALA A 23 -3.72 4.54 13.03
CA ALA A 23 -3.53 3.69 11.86
C ALA A 23 -3.99 4.37 10.55
N MET A 24 -5.13 5.07 10.59
CA MET A 24 -5.62 5.82 9.43
C MET A 24 -4.72 6.99 9.05
N ALA A 25 -4.10 7.66 10.03
CA ALA A 25 -3.14 8.74 9.78
C ALA A 25 -1.88 8.20 9.11
N GLU A 26 -1.33 7.08 9.57
CA GLU A 26 -0.17 6.44 8.94
C GLU A 26 -0.46 6.05 7.48
N LEU A 27 -1.64 5.46 7.23
CA LEU A 27 -2.07 5.13 5.86
C LEU A 27 -2.26 6.38 4.98
N ALA A 28 -2.71 7.49 5.55
CA ALA A 28 -2.87 8.76 4.84
C ALA A 28 -1.52 9.37 4.47
N GLU A 29 -0.53 9.31 5.36
CA GLU A 29 0.84 9.75 5.07
C GLU A 29 1.52 8.89 4.00
N ALA A 30 1.28 7.57 4.01
CA ALA A 30 1.85 6.67 3.02
C ALA A 30 1.26 6.84 1.61
N SER A 31 -0.01 7.26 1.51
CA SER A 31 -0.70 7.48 0.23
C SER A 31 -1.61 8.72 0.32
N PRO A 32 -1.05 9.94 0.17
CA PRO A 32 -1.78 11.18 0.39
C PRO A 32 -2.98 11.39 -0.53
N GLU A 33 -2.92 10.84 -1.74
CA GLU A 33 -3.96 10.94 -2.76
C GLU A 33 -5.09 9.90 -2.56
N SER A 34 -4.96 8.98 -1.61
CA SER A 34 -6.01 8.01 -1.31
C SER A 34 -7.21 8.64 -0.61
N THR A 35 -8.40 8.05 -0.77
CA THR A 35 -9.59 8.50 -0.04
C THR A 35 -9.68 7.86 1.35
N GLU A 36 -10.48 8.45 2.23
CA GLU A 36 -10.72 7.90 3.57
C GLU A 36 -11.44 6.54 3.50
N GLU A 37 -12.40 6.38 2.58
CA GLU A 37 -13.14 5.14 2.35
C GLU A 37 -12.21 4.00 1.91
N TYR A 38 -11.23 4.32 1.06
CA TYR A 38 -10.24 3.33 0.64
C TYR A 38 -9.36 2.90 1.81
N ARG A 39 -8.81 3.85 2.57
CA ARG A 39 -7.93 3.54 3.72
C ARG A 39 -8.66 2.77 4.82
N SER A 40 -9.90 3.14 5.11
CA SER A 40 -10.74 2.43 6.09
C SER A 40 -11.04 1.00 5.62
N THR A 41 -11.40 0.81 4.35
CA THR A 41 -11.61 -0.52 3.77
C THR A 41 -10.33 -1.38 3.82
N LEU A 42 -9.19 -0.79 3.49
CA LEU A 42 -7.88 -1.46 3.58
C LEU A 42 -7.59 -1.90 5.01
N LEU A 43 -7.75 -1.00 5.98
CA LEU A 43 -7.53 -1.30 7.39
C LEU A 43 -8.45 -2.40 7.91
N MET A 44 -9.73 -2.40 7.52
CA MET A 44 -10.68 -3.47 7.87
C MET A 44 -10.28 -4.82 7.26
N ARG A 45 -9.80 -4.83 6.01
CA ARG A 45 -9.34 -6.05 5.32
C ARG A 45 -8.10 -6.65 5.94
N LEU A 46 -7.11 -5.82 6.32
CA LEU A 46 -5.84 -6.29 6.90
C LEU A 46 -6.04 -7.11 8.19
N ARG A 47 -7.15 -6.92 8.88
CA ARG A 47 -7.41 -7.58 10.15
C ARG A 47 -8.68 -8.43 10.17
N SER A 48 -9.27 -8.69 8.99
CA SER A 48 -10.52 -9.45 8.85
C SER A 48 -11.56 -8.99 9.86
N LEU A 49 -11.70 -7.67 9.98
CA LEU A 49 -12.46 -7.01 11.04
C LEU A 49 -13.95 -6.97 10.68
N GLU A 50 -14.57 -8.12 10.56
CA GLU A 50 -15.98 -8.21 10.11
C GLU A 50 -17.00 -7.98 11.23
N ASP A 51 -16.60 -7.98 12.51
CA ASP A 51 -17.53 -7.68 13.60
C ASP A 51 -16.88 -6.89 14.74
N PHE A 52 -17.23 -5.61 14.84
CA PHE A 52 -16.75 -4.67 15.85
C PHE A 52 -17.79 -4.33 16.91
N SER A 53 -18.65 -5.28 17.25
CA SER A 53 -19.51 -5.14 18.42
C SER A 53 -18.68 -4.96 19.72
N ASP A 54 -17.46 -5.55 19.81
CA ASP A 54 -16.56 -5.38 20.96
C ASP A 54 -15.40 -4.38 20.72
N ARG A 55 -15.51 -3.22 21.37
CA ARG A 55 -14.49 -2.15 21.35
C ARG A 55 -13.15 -2.57 21.96
N ARG A 56 -13.15 -3.50 22.91
CA ARG A 56 -11.91 -4.00 23.52
C ARG A 56 -11.12 -4.81 22.51
N VAL A 57 -11.77 -5.74 21.82
CA VAL A 57 -11.15 -6.56 20.76
C VAL A 57 -10.59 -5.66 19.66
N MET A 58 -11.40 -4.69 19.20
CA MET A 58 -10.97 -3.70 18.22
C MET A 58 -9.69 -2.96 18.61
N SER A 59 -9.66 -2.36 19.81
CA SER A 59 -8.49 -1.59 20.26
C SER A 59 -7.21 -2.42 20.27
N LYS A 60 -7.27 -3.64 20.82
CA LYS A 60 -6.13 -4.55 20.90
C LYS A 60 -5.68 -5.02 19.52
N ALA A 61 -6.63 -5.30 18.63
CA ALA A 61 -6.33 -5.74 17.28
C ALA A 61 -5.61 -4.66 16.48
N LEU A 62 -6.03 -3.40 16.62
CA LEU A 62 -5.38 -2.26 15.97
C LEU A 62 -4.01 -1.95 16.56
N GLU A 63 -3.86 -2.01 17.89
CA GLU A 63 -2.57 -1.77 18.55
C GLU A 63 -1.51 -2.83 18.22
N ALA A 64 -1.93 -4.07 17.95
CA ALA A 64 -1.04 -5.16 17.57
C ALA A 64 -0.85 -5.30 16.05
N LEU A 65 -1.41 -4.38 15.25
CA LEU A 65 -1.28 -4.42 13.80
C LEU A 65 0.06 -3.81 13.39
N ASP A 66 0.91 -4.62 12.78
CA ASP A 66 2.10 -4.12 12.11
C ASP A 66 1.74 -3.68 10.68
N LEU A 67 1.84 -2.38 10.42
CA LEU A 67 1.56 -1.77 9.13
C LEU A 67 2.83 -1.61 8.26
N THR A 68 4.01 -1.96 8.75
CA THR A 68 5.29 -1.62 8.11
C THR A 68 5.35 -2.03 6.63
N ALA A 69 5.02 -3.29 6.33
CA ALA A 69 5.02 -3.79 4.96
C ALA A 69 3.97 -3.10 4.07
N THR A 70 2.77 -2.87 4.60
CA THR A 70 1.70 -2.18 3.87
C THR A 70 2.06 -0.72 3.58
N LEU A 71 2.64 -0.01 4.56
CA LEU A 71 3.07 1.36 4.38
C LEU A 71 4.21 1.46 3.37
N ALA A 72 5.16 0.53 3.40
CA ALA A 72 6.23 0.46 2.40
C ALA A 72 5.67 0.29 0.98
N GLN A 73 4.71 -0.63 0.81
CA GLN A 73 4.05 -0.85 -0.47
C GLN A 73 3.29 0.39 -0.95
N LEU A 74 2.47 1.01 -0.08
CA LEU A 74 1.70 2.20 -0.42
C LEU A 74 2.59 3.38 -0.82
N LYS A 75 3.70 3.58 -0.11
CA LYS A 75 4.70 4.61 -0.43
C LYS A 75 5.36 4.34 -1.77
N ALA A 76 5.73 3.10 -2.06
CA ALA A 76 6.30 2.71 -3.35
C ALA A 76 5.30 2.95 -4.50
N ASP A 77 4.04 2.55 -4.33
CA ASP A 77 2.99 2.75 -5.33
C ASP A 77 2.68 4.24 -5.55
N HIS A 78 2.69 5.04 -4.48
CA HIS A 78 2.55 6.50 -4.60
C HIS A 78 3.74 7.12 -5.34
N LEU A 79 4.98 6.75 -4.97
CA LEU A 79 6.19 7.23 -5.64
C LEU A 79 6.18 6.89 -7.13
N MET A 80 5.82 5.65 -7.48
CA MET A 80 5.76 5.20 -8.87
C MET A 80 4.75 6.02 -9.69
N ARG A 81 3.55 6.27 -9.16
CA ARG A 81 2.55 7.14 -9.81
C ARG A 81 3.07 8.56 -10.03
N ARG A 82 3.75 9.13 -9.04
CA ARG A 82 4.36 10.47 -9.13
C ARG A 82 5.50 10.52 -10.15
N MET A 83 6.35 9.50 -10.21
CA MET A 83 7.41 9.40 -11.22
C MET A 83 6.85 9.28 -12.63
N LEU A 84 5.78 8.50 -12.84
CA LEU A 84 5.12 8.40 -14.14
C LEU A 84 4.46 9.72 -14.56
N ALA A 85 3.78 10.41 -13.64
CA ALA A 85 3.22 11.73 -13.89
C ALA A 85 4.31 12.73 -14.31
N LEU A 86 5.43 12.76 -13.58
CA LEU A 86 6.57 13.62 -13.91
C LEU A 86 7.19 13.26 -15.26
N ALA A 87 7.30 11.97 -15.60
CA ALA A 87 7.82 11.52 -16.88
C ALA A 87 6.92 11.89 -18.08
N HIS A 88 5.62 12.01 -17.85
CA HIS A 88 4.67 12.52 -18.83
C HIS A 88 4.79 14.03 -19.03
N GLU A 89 5.03 14.79 -17.97
CA GLU A 89 5.19 16.26 -18.02
C GLU A 89 6.56 16.66 -18.59
N ASP A 90 7.64 16.08 -18.06
CA ASP A 90 9.01 16.32 -18.48
C ASP A 90 9.84 15.02 -18.42
N ARG A 91 9.89 14.36 -19.58
CA ARG A 91 10.67 13.14 -19.77
C ARG A 91 12.16 13.36 -19.50
N LYS A 92 12.71 14.50 -19.90
CA LYS A 92 14.16 14.75 -19.82
C LYS A 92 14.59 14.89 -18.36
N THR A 93 13.91 15.74 -17.62
CA THR A 93 14.20 15.94 -16.19
C THR A 93 14.01 14.65 -15.39
N SER A 94 13.02 13.83 -15.74
CA SER A 94 12.80 12.53 -15.10
C SER A 94 13.96 11.55 -15.34
N ILE A 95 14.46 11.45 -16.57
CA ILE A 95 15.61 10.60 -16.89
C ILE A 95 16.88 11.11 -16.20
N ASP A 96 17.14 12.42 -16.25
CA ASP A 96 18.30 13.02 -15.60
C ASP A 96 18.29 12.78 -14.07
N GLY A 97 17.10 12.82 -13.45
CA GLY A 97 16.90 12.46 -12.05
C GLY A 97 17.20 10.99 -11.76
N LEU A 98 16.74 10.06 -12.61
CA LEU A 98 17.04 8.64 -12.47
C LEU A 98 18.53 8.35 -12.60
N VAL A 99 19.23 9.00 -13.53
CA VAL A 99 20.69 8.83 -13.68
C VAL A 99 21.43 9.21 -12.40
N ARG A 100 21.05 10.33 -11.75
CA ARG A 100 21.63 10.72 -10.45
C ARG A 100 21.33 9.73 -9.33
N LEU A 101 20.17 9.08 -9.34
CA LEU A 101 19.85 8.03 -8.37
C LEU A 101 20.73 6.80 -8.59
N VAL A 102 21.00 6.42 -9.85
CA VAL A 102 21.91 5.32 -10.18
C VAL A 102 23.31 5.56 -9.62
N ASP A 103 23.80 6.80 -9.61
CA ASP A 103 25.10 7.12 -9.01
C ASP A 103 25.17 6.80 -7.51
N SER A 104 24.03 6.85 -6.82
CA SER A 104 23.92 6.54 -5.39
C SER A 104 23.71 5.05 -5.05
N LEU A 105 23.46 4.21 -6.07
CA LEU A 105 23.25 2.76 -5.88
C LEU A 105 24.57 2.02 -5.61
N ALA A 106 24.47 0.94 -4.84
CA ALA A 106 25.54 -0.03 -4.67
C ALA A 106 25.77 -0.84 -5.96
N ASP A 107 26.93 -1.50 -6.07
CA ASP A 107 27.33 -2.20 -7.31
C ASP A 107 26.40 -3.37 -7.67
N ASP A 108 25.85 -4.06 -6.67
CA ASP A 108 24.86 -5.14 -6.83
C ASP A 108 23.49 -4.63 -7.30
N GLU A 109 23.04 -3.49 -6.77
CA GLU A 109 21.82 -2.82 -7.21
C GLU A 109 21.94 -2.32 -8.65
N LYS A 110 23.10 -1.75 -9.01
CA LYS A 110 23.42 -1.35 -10.39
C LYS A 110 23.38 -2.54 -11.34
N ALA A 111 23.97 -3.67 -10.96
CA ALA A 111 23.94 -4.89 -11.77
C ALA A 111 22.50 -5.39 -12.00
N THR A 112 21.66 -5.35 -10.96
CA THR A 112 20.25 -5.71 -11.02
C THR A 112 19.49 -4.79 -11.98
N LEU A 113 19.72 -3.48 -11.91
CA LEU A 113 19.11 -2.49 -12.79
C LEU A 113 19.52 -2.69 -14.26
N ILE A 114 20.81 -2.89 -14.53
CA ILE A 114 21.32 -3.17 -15.88
C ILE A 114 20.66 -4.41 -16.46
N THR A 115 20.54 -5.48 -15.66
CA THR A 115 19.86 -6.72 -16.07
C THR A 115 18.40 -6.48 -16.40
N ALA A 116 17.68 -5.66 -15.61
CA ALA A 116 16.30 -5.31 -15.87
C ALA A 116 16.15 -4.51 -17.19
N LEU A 117 17.02 -3.52 -17.42
CA LEU A 117 17.02 -2.71 -18.64
C LEU A 117 17.31 -3.54 -19.89
N GLN A 118 18.26 -4.47 -19.82
CA GLN A 118 18.59 -5.38 -20.92
C GLN A 118 17.44 -6.33 -21.27
N ASN A 119 16.60 -6.68 -20.29
CA ASN A 119 15.45 -7.58 -20.48
C ASN A 119 14.14 -6.88 -20.81
N ALA A 120 14.06 -5.54 -20.68
CA ALA A 120 12.84 -4.76 -20.89
C ALA A 120 12.27 -4.83 -22.33
N GLY A 121 13.06 -5.29 -23.31
CA GLY A 121 12.63 -5.49 -24.71
C GLY A 121 11.88 -6.80 -24.98
N ARG A 122 11.81 -7.76 -24.04
CA ARG A 122 11.00 -8.99 -24.20
C ARG A 122 9.56 -8.72 -23.78
N SER A 123 8.81 -8.03 -24.63
CA SER A 123 7.34 -8.04 -24.54
C SER A 123 6.88 -9.50 -24.58
N PRO A 124 6.08 -10.00 -23.60
CA PRO A 124 5.47 -11.31 -23.71
C PRO A 124 4.60 -11.29 -24.96
N GLY A 125 5.00 -12.02 -26.00
CA GLY A 125 4.20 -12.14 -27.21
C GLY A 125 2.77 -12.57 -26.83
N PRO A 126 1.75 -12.05 -27.54
CA PRO A 126 0.37 -12.39 -27.22
C PRO A 126 0.19 -13.91 -27.23
N PRO A 127 -0.53 -14.49 -26.25
CA PRO A 127 -0.74 -15.92 -26.18
C PRO A 127 -1.38 -16.41 -27.49
N SER A 128 -0.71 -17.32 -28.19
CA SER A 128 -1.29 -18.02 -29.32
C SER A 128 -2.36 -18.95 -28.80
N TYR A 129 -3.62 -18.54 -28.91
CA TYR A 129 -4.75 -19.44 -28.77
C TYR A 129 -4.76 -20.37 -29.98
N SER A 130 -4.06 -21.49 -29.86
CA SER A 130 -4.24 -22.63 -30.77
C SER A 130 -5.69 -23.08 -30.64
N ASN A 131 -6.50 -22.72 -31.63
CA ASN A 131 -7.86 -23.25 -31.81
C ASN A 131 -7.78 -24.78 -31.82
N ILE A 132 -8.18 -25.41 -30.71
CA ILE A 132 -8.52 -26.82 -30.70
C ILE A 132 -9.92 -26.92 -31.30
N SER A 133 -9.94 -27.03 -32.62
CA SER A 133 -11.02 -27.67 -33.35
C SER A 133 -11.10 -29.13 -32.88
N ALA A 134 -12.15 -29.46 -32.13
CA ALA A 134 -12.57 -30.83 -31.87
C ALA A 134 -13.92 -31.05 -32.55
N SER A 135 -13.83 -31.62 -33.74
CA SER A 135 -14.89 -32.36 -34.44
C SER A 135 -15.37 -33.55 -33.61
N SER A 136 -16.69 -33.68 -33.46
CA SER A 136 -17.49 -34.90 -33.65
C SER A 136 -18.98 -34.61 -33.44
#